data_AF-E9BCF0-F1
#
_entry.id   AF-E9BCF0-F1
#
_cell.length_a   1.000
_cell.length_b   1.000
_cell.length_c   1.000
_cell.angle_alpha   90.00
_cell.angle_beta   90.00
_cell.angle_gamma   90.00
#
_symmetry.space_group_name_H-M   'P 1'
#
loop_
_entity.id
_entity.type
_entity.pdbx_description
1 polymer ?
#
loop_
_entity_poly.entity_id
_entity_poly.type
_entity_poly.pdbx_seq_one_letter_code
_entity_poly.pdbx_strand_id
1 'polypeptide(L)'
;MDSEYAHLQWTLQDRKKGGLGAMAIPMLADKTKSIARAYGVLEEKQGVAYRGLFIIDPNGMVRQITVNDMPVGRNVEEVLRLLEAFQFVEKHGEVCPANWKKGDPGLKVDHNK
;
A
#
# COMPACT_ATOMS: atom_id res chain seq x y z
N MET A 1 14.92 11.05 0.78
CA MET A 1 13.74 10.86 -0.09
C MET A 1 13.99 11.57 -1.41
N ASP A 2 13.79 10.84 -2.50
CA ASP A 2 14.15 11.28 -3.84
C ASP A 2 13.30 12.45 -4.35
N SER A 3 13.85 13.19 -5.31
CA SER A 3 13.18 14.31 -5.96
C SER A 3 12.36 13.84 -7.17
N GLU A 4 11.46 14.71 -7.61
CA GLU A 4 10.68 14.57 -8.85
C GLU A 4 11.58 14.35 -10.08
N TYR A 5 12.79 14.93 -10.08
CA TYR A 5 13.76 14.76 -11.17
C TYR A 5 14.36 13.35 -11.18
N ALA A 6 14.65 12.78 -10.01
CA ALA A 6 15.14 11.41 -9.89
C ALA A 6 14.05 10.41 -10.34
N HIS A 7 12.80 10.62 -9.92
CA HIS A 7 11.66 9.82 -10.36
C HIS A 7 11.50 9.86 -11.88
N LEU A 8 11.57 11.05 -12.49
CA LEU A 8 11.49 11.19 -13.94
C LEU A 8 12.60 10.40 -14.65
N GLN A 9 13.85 10.51 -14.19
CA GLN A 9 14.97 9.77 -14.78
C GLN A 9 14.76 8.25 -14.69
N TRP A 10 14.27 7.73 -13.56
CA TRP A 10 13.95 6.31 -13.44
C TRP A 10 12.86 5.87 -14.42
N THR A 11 11.86 6.71 -14.71
CA THR A 11 10.81 6.38 -15.70
C THR A 11 11.29 6.46 -17.15
N LEU A 12 12.30 7.28 -17.45
CA LEU A 12 12.88 7.38 -18.79
C LEU A 12 13.84 6.22 -19.10
N GLN A 13 14.40 5.57 -18.08
CA GLN A 13 15.35 4.49 -18.23
C GLN A 13 14.64 3.14 -18.48
N ASP A 14 15.23 2.32 -19.37
CA ASP A 14 14.74 0.97 -19.68
C ASP A 14 14.84 0.03 -18.47
N ARG A 15 13.83 -0.82 -18.29
CA ARG A 15 13.77 -1.83 -17.21
C ARG A 15 14.96 -2.80 -17.23
N LYS A 16 15.46 -3.18 -18.41
CA LYS A 16 16.66 -4.04 -18.56
C LYS A 16 17.91 -3.37 -18.02
N LYS A 17 17.92 -2.04 -17.91
CA LYS A 17 19.01 -1.25 -17.32
C LYS A 17 18.70 -0.82 -15.88
N GLY A 18 17.68 -1.40 -15.24
CA GLY A 18 17.27 -1.06 -13.87
C GLY A 18 16.36 0.16 -13.75
N GLY A 19 15.82 0.68 -14.86
CA GLY A 19 14.78 1.71 -14.82
C GLY A 19 13.38 1.16 -14.54
N LEU A 20 12.40 2.05 -14.44
CA LEU A 20 10.99 1.68 -14.29
C LEU A 20 10.26 1.61 -15.64
N GLY A 21 10.79 2.29 -16.67
CA GLY A 21 10.11 2.51 -17.94
C GLY A 21 8.84 3.37 -17.77
N ALA A 22 7.96 3.33 -18.78
CA ALA A 22 6.69 4.05 -18.72
C ALA A 22 5.84 3.58 -17.52
N MET A 23 5.40 4.54 -16.70
CA MET A 23 4.63 4.31 -15.47
C MET A 23 3.29 5.03 -15.56
N ALA A 24 2.20 4.32 -15.26
CA ALA A 24 0.85 4.89 -15.17
C ALA A 24 0.47 5.28 -13.72
N ILE A 25 1.38 5.07 -12.77
CA ILE A 25 1.17 5.33 -11.35
C ILE A 25 2.00 6.57 -10.99
N PRO A 26 1.41 7.59 -10.33
CA PRO A 26 2.15 8.78 -9.93
C PRO A 26 3.22 8.45 -8.89
N MET A 27 4.39 9.08 -9.03
CA MET A 27 5.50 8.96 -8.08
C MET A 27 5.66 10.27 -7.31
N LEU A 28 5.37 10.23 -6.01
CA LEU A 28 5.43 11.40 -5.14
C LEU A 28 6.86 11.65 -4.65
N ALA A 29 7.28 12.92 -4.64
CA ALA A 29 8.56 13.34 -4.05
C ALA A 29 8.34 13.94 -2.65
N ASP A 30 8.78 13.25 -1.60
CA ASP A 30 8.69 13.72 -0.20
C ASP A 30 10.05 14.29 0.26
N LYS A 31 10.53 15.36 -0.39
CA LYS A 31 11.86 15.95 -0.14
C LYS A 31 12.07 16.38 1.32
N THR A 32 11.01 16.83 1.99
CA THR A 32 11.04 17.26 3.39
C THR A 32 10.97 16.10 4.38
N LYS A 33 10.70 14.87 3.91
CA LYS A 33 10.46 13.66 4.72
C LYS A 33 9.23 13.80 5.65
N SER A 34 8.39 14.80 5.40
CA SER A 34 7.24 15.12 6.26
C SER A 34 6.16 14.06 6.14
N ILE A 35 5.96 13.52 4.94
CA ILE A 35 4.94 12.51 4.67
C ILE A 35 5.38 11.17 5.26
N ALA A 36 6.62 10.74 4.99
CA ALA A 36 7.17 9.51 5.55
C ALA A 36 7.13 9.50 7.09
N ARG A 37 7.43 10.65 7.72
CA ARG A 37 7.32 10.80 9.18
C ARG A 37 5.88 10.78 9.67
N ALA A 38 4.96 11.48 9.00
CA ALA A 38 3.55 11.50 9.35
C ALA A 38 2.89 10.10 9.25
N TYR A 39 3.33 9.29 8.28
CA TYR A 39 2.88 7.92 8.10
C TYR A 39 3.67 6.91 8.97
N GLY A 40 4.62 7.35 9.78
CA GLY A 40 5.38 6.49 10.71
C GLY A 40 6.32 5.50 10.03
N VAL A 41 6.76 5.78 8.80
CA VAL A 41 7.58 4.85 7.98
C VAL A 41 8.98 5.39 7.70
N LEU A 42 9.35 6.54 8.25
CA LEU A 42 10.70 7.10 8.08
C LEU A 42 11.70 6.38 9.00
N GLU A 43 12.77 5.86 8.40
CA GLU A 43 13.98 5.48 9.12
C GLU A 43 14.86 6.73 9.26
N GLU A 44 14.97 7.23 10.50
CA GLU A 44 15.54 8.56 10.77
C GLU A 44 17.06 8.63 10.54
N LYS A 45 17.80 7.52 10.69
CA LYS A 45 19.28 7.55 10.59
C LYS A 45 19.77 7.71 9.15
N GLN A 46 19.18 6.96 8.23
CA GLN A 46 19.50 6.95 6.80
C GLN A 46 18.61 7.91 6.01
N GLY A 47 17.49 8.36 6.58
CA GLY A 47 16.58 9.31 5.93
C GLY A 47 15.81 8.71 4.75
N VAL A 48 15.57 7.40 4.80
CA VAL A 48 14.82 6.59 3.82
C VAL A 48 13.55 6.06 4.46
N ALA A 49 12.54 5.73 3.65
CA ALA A 49 11.34 5.09 4.17
C ALA A 49 11.49 3.56 4.19
N TYR A 50 10.96 2.93 5.25
CA TYR A 50 10.57 1.53 5.22
C TYR A 50 9.56 1.27 4.11
N ARG A 51 9.33 -0.01 3.79
CA ARG A 51 8.40 -0.42 2.72
C ARG A 51 6.95 -0.37 3.23
N GLY A 52 6.47 0.84 3.51
CA GLY A 52 5.10 1.12 3.94
C GLY A 52 4.09 0.99 2.80
N LEU A 53 2.94 0.39 3.10
CA LEU A 53 1.76 0.33 2.23
C LEU A 53 0.53 0.66 3.07
N PHE A 54 -0.33 1.51 2.51
CA PHE A 54 -1.55 1.99 3.15
C PHE A 54 -2.72 1.80 2.19
N ILE A 55 -3.79 1.17 2.66
CA ILE A 55 -5.08 1.14 1.95
C ILE A 55 -5.97 2.21 2.58
N ILE A 56 -6.40 3.17 1.77
CA ILE A 56 -7.21 4.32 2.20
C ILE A 56 -8.54 4.24 1.46
N ASP A 57 -9.65 4.34 2.20
CA ASP A 57 -11.00 4.29 1.62
C ASP A 57 -11.42 5.65 1.01
N PRO A 58 -12.55 5.71 0.28
CA PRO A 58 -13.02 6.97 -0.31
C PRO A 58 -13.35 8.09 0.69
N ASN A 59 -13.52 7.76 1.98
CA ASN A 59 -13.73 8.74 3.05
C ASN A 59 -12.39 9.26 3.63
N GLY A 60 -11.26 8.83 3.07
CA GLY A 60 -9.94 9.19 3.54
C GLY A 60 -9.48 8.43 4.79
N MET A 61 -10.19 7.36 5.19
CA MET A 61 -9.80 6.58 6.36
C MET A 61 -8.80 5.48 5.98
N VAL A 62 -7.72 5.37 6.76
CA VAL A 62 -6.76 4.27 6.64
C VAL A 62 -7.42 2.99 7.14
N ARG A 63 -7.55 1.99 6.26
CA ARG A 63 -8.16 0.69 6.57
C ARG A 63 -7.13 -0.38 6.87
N GLN A 64 -5.93 -0.25 6.32
CA GLN A 64 -4.89 -1.26 6.43
C GLN A 64 -3.51 -0.63 6.31
N ILE A 65 -2.57 -1.12 7.10
CA ILE A 65 -1.17 -0.71 7.12
C ILE A 65 -0.29 -1.96 7.08
N THR A 66 0.62 -2.04 6.12
CA THR A 66 1.70 -3.03 6.08
C THR A 66 3.04 -2.30 6.05
N VAL A 67 3.94 -2.62 6.98
CA VAL A 67 5.31 -2.07 7.00
C VAL A 67 6.29 -3.23 6.97
N ASN A 68 7.03 -3.36 5.88
CA ASN A 68 8.12 -4.33 5.77
C ASN A 68 9.47 -3.65 5.99
N ASP A 69 10.39 -4.38 6.62
CA ASP A 69 11.78 -3.98 6.69
C ASP A 69 12.45 -3.99 5.30
N MET A 70 13.59 -3.31 5.17
CA MET A 70 14.30 -3.07 3.92
C MET A 70 14.59 -4.33 3.08
N PRO A 71 14.99 -5.50 3.64
CA PRO A 71 15.33 -6.65 2.82
C PRO A 71 14.12 -7.41 2.26
N VAL A 72 12.89 -7.15 2.75
CA VAL A 72 11.73 -7.98 2.43
C VAL A 72 10.73 -7.22 1.56
N GLY A 73 10.54 -7.68 0.32
CA GLY A 73 9.51 -7.17 -0.59
C GLY A 73 8.08 -7.39 -0.08
N ARG A 74 7.12 -6.66 -0.65
CA ARG A 74 5.69 -6.85 -0.38
C ARG A 74 5.09 -7.88 -1.33
N ASN A 75 3.93 -8.41 -0.97
CA ASN A 75 3.14 -9.30 -1.83
C ASN A 75 1.96 -8.53 -2.44
N VAL A 76 1.92 -8.41 -3.77
CA VAL A 76 0.83 -7.70 -4.49
C VAL A 76 -0.49 -8.43 -4.37
N GLU A 77 -0.49 -9.77 -4.36
CA GLU A 77 -1.72 -10.57 -4.25
C GLU A 77 -2.40 -10.37 -2.90
N GLU A 78 -1.62 -10.18 -1.84
CA GLU A 78 -2.17 -9.91 -0.50
C GLU A 78 -2.80 -8.51 -0.43
N VAL A 79 -2.17 -7.52 -1.08
CA VAL A 79 -2.74 -6.17 -1.17
C VAL A 79 -4.07 -6.20 -1.93
N LEU A 80 -4.12 -6.92 -3.05
CA LEU A 80 -5.35 -7.09 -3.82
C LEU A 80 -6.43 -7.81 -3.01
N ARG A 81 -6.08 -8.90 -2.32
CA ARG A 81 -7.00 -9.65 -1.45
C ARG A 81 -7.61 -8.75 -0.37
N LEU A 82 -6.79 -7.93 0.30
CA LEU A 82 -7.25 -7.01 1.33
C LEU A 82 -8.16 -5.91 0.76
N LEU A 83 -7.79 -5.34 -0.40
CA LEU A 83 -8.62 -4.36 -1.09
C LEU A 83 -10.00 -4.94 -1.44
N GLU A 84 -10.04 -6.13 -2.03
CA GLU A 84 -11.29 -6.82 -2.37
C GLU A 84 -12.11 -7.18 -1.13
N ALA A 85 -11.46 -7.52 0.00
CA ALA A 85 -12.13 -7.80 1.25
C ALA A 85 -12.83 -6.55 1.82
N PHE A 86 -12.16 -5.40 1.84
CA PHE A 86 -12.78 -4.16 2.31
C PHE A 86 -13.97 -3.75 1.44
N GLN A 87 -13.84 -3.88 0.11
CA GLN A 87 -14.95 -3.62 -0.81
C GLN A 87 -16.12 -4.60 -0.62
N PHE A 88 -15.84 -5.88 -0.32
CA PHE A 88 -16.87 -6.87 -0.02
C PHE A 88 -17.63 -6.51 1.27
N VAL A 89 -16.92 -6.20 2.36
CA VAL A 89 -17.54 -5.82 3.64
C VAL A 89 -18.45 -4.60 3.46
N GLU A 90 -17.98 -3.58 2.73
CA GLU A 90 -18.76 -2.37 2.47
C GLU A 90 -20.03 -2.65 1.66
N LYS A 91 -19.94 -3.54 0.66
CA LYS A 91 -21.08 -3.86 -0.20
C LYS A 91 -22.11 -4.79 0.45
N HIS A 92 -21.65 -5.75 1.27
CA HIS A 92 -22.49 -6.84 1.77
C HIS A 92 -22.88 -6.70 3.25
N GLY A 93 -22.16 -5.89 4.03
CA GLY A 93 -22.38 -5.77 5.48
C GLY A 93 -21.98 -7.02 6.27
N GLU A 94 -21.30 -7.97 5.64
CA GLU A 94 -20.74 -9.18 6.23
C GLU A 94 -19.25 -8.99 6.53
N VAL A 95 -18.66 -9.84 7.37
CA VAL A 95 -17.20 -9.82 7.62
C VAL A 95 -16.47 -10.91 6.86
N CYS A 96 -15.21 -10.65 6.51
CA CYS A 96 -14.32 -11.61 5.86
C CYS A 96 -13.53 -12.40 6.92
N PRO A 97 -13.64 -13.75 6.99
CA PRO A 97 -12.84 -14.56 7.90
C PRO A 97 -11.34 -14.58 7.54
N ALA A 98 -10.53 -15.19 8.40
CA ALA A 98 -9.11 -15.42 8.13
C ALA A 98 -8.93 -16.18 6.79
N ASN A 99 -7.93 -15.78 6.01
CA ASN A 99 -7.63 -16.31 4.68
C ASN A 99 -8.74 -16.13 3.62
N TRP A 100 -9.76 -15.30 3.88
CA TRP A 100 -10.81 -15.00 2.90
C TRP A 100 -10.21 -14.49 1.59
N LYS A 101 -10.73 -15.02 0.48
CA LYS A 101 -10.47 -14.59 -0.89
C LYS A 101 -11.79 -14.27 -1.59
N LYS A 102 -11.69 -13.52 -2.68
CA LYS A 102 -12.85 -13.22 -3.51
C LYS A 102 -13.55 -14.50 -3.99
N GLY A 103 -14.85 -14.55 -3.73
CA GLY A 103 -15.70 -15.71 -4.01
C GLY A 103 -16.00 -16.56 -2.77
N ASP A 104 -15.21 -16.43 -1.69
CA ASP A 104 -15.50 -17.12 -0.44
C ASP A 104 -16.71 -16.49 0.26
N PRO A 105 -17.51 -17.30 0.99
CA PRO A 105 -18.63 -16.79 1.76
C PRO A 105 -18.17 -15.84 2.86
N GLY A 106 -18.93 -14.76 3.06
CA GLY A 106 -18.79 -13.89 4.23
C GLY A 106 -19.43 -14.50 5.47
N LEU A 107 -19.21 -13.86 6.61
CA LEU A 107 -19.83 -14.22 7.88
C LEU A 107 -20.76 -13.08 8.33
N LYS A 108 -22.02 -13.40 8.60
CA LYS A 108 -22.94 -12.45 9.24
C LYS A 108 -22.58 -12.30 10.70
N VAL A 109 -22.44 -11.06 11.14
CA VAL A 109 -22.17 -10.76 12.54
C VAL A 109 -23.49 -10.85 13.30
N ASP A 110 -23.57 -11.79 14.24
CA ASP A 110 -24.65 -11.83 15.23
C ASP A 110 -24.18 -11.06 16.47
N HIS A 111 -24.83 -9.95 16.77
CA HIS A 111 -24.52 -9.10 17.92
C HIS A 111 -25.24 -9.54 19.21
N ASN A 112 -26.04 -10.62 19.18
CA ASN A 112 -26.85 -11.10 20.31
C ASN A 112 -26.26 -12.32 21.04
N LYS A 113 -24.95 -12.54 20.96
CA LYS A 113 -24.23 -13.52 21.79
C LYS A 113 -23.17 -12.86 22.65
#